data_AF-A0A4Z0J955-F1
#
_entry.id   AF-A0A4Z0J955-F1
#
_cell.length_a   1.000
_cell.length_b   1.000
_cell.length_c   1.000
_cell.angle_alpha   90.00
_cell.angle_beta   90.00
_cell.angle_gamma   90.00
#
_symmetry.space_group_name_H-M   'P 1'
#
loop_
_entity.id
_entity.type
_entity.pdbx_description
1 polymer ?
#
loop_
_entity_poly.entity_id
_entity_poly.type
_entity_poly.pdbx_seq_one_letter_code
_entity_poly.pdbx_strand_id
1 'polypeptide(L)'
;MEASYLEGLTDQWYQQARATATVDFTKLRPADVTRVVNERPWDLDWSAVLFIKNFRTPHQLADTVVWTKNEGFFRTSASANKLLTKLCTLSAVNWSDLDLELERCRLSGPTPFVDGDLQLITTERPASANNTSWVNGQHIKHIVAGPRRGTVRVLIDDGVSLIFRDTPPRLQKKLHEARELQDFQQRLWQFMQAKHDAKDLRKSSFGRDVREFADYRDLMLCWQLVRKANIPMGLAEIEAILRDLAQRDAHPWHLTDDR
;
A
#
# COMPACT_ATOMS: atom_id res chain seq x y z
N MET A 1 -13.33 -16.64 18.73
CA MET A 1 -13.50 -15.30 18.13
C MET A 1 -13.67 -14.34 19.28
N GLU A 2 -12.71 -13.44 19.47
CA GLU A 2 -12.79 -12.38 20.49
C GLU A 2 -13.96 -11.43 20.16
N ALA A 3 -14.60 -10.87 21.18
CA ALA A 3 -15.79 -10.03 21.01
C ALA A 3 -15.53 -8.78 20.16
N SER A 4 -14.31 -8.22 20.24
CA SER A 4 -13.85 -7.00 19.56
C SER A 4 -13.88 -7.08 18.04
N TYR A 5 -13.62 -8.26 17.45
CA TYR A 5 -13.48 -8.44 15.99
C TYR A 5 -14.71 -8.05 15.16
N LEU A 6 -15.91 -8.18 15.75
CA LEU A 6 -17.18 -7.95 15.07
C LEU A 6 -17.91 -6.71 15.60
N GLU A 7 -17.30 -5.97 16.53
CA GLU A 7 -17.88 -4.73 17.05
C GLU A 7 -18.15 -3.74 15.92
N GLY A 8 -19.17 -2.90 16.11
CA GLY A 8 -19.57 -1.91 15.12
C GLY A 8 -20.39 -2.45 13.95
N LEU A 9 -20.66 -3.75 13.86
CA LEU A 9 -21.72 -4.29 12.98
C LEU A 9 -23.11 -4.12 13.60
N THR A 10 -24.16 -4.14 12.77
CA THR A 10 -25.54 -4.29 13.27
C THR A 10 -25.76 -5.68 13.89
N ASP A 11 -26.70 -5.81 14.83
CA ASP A 11 -26.97 -7.08 15.52
C ASP A 11 -27.20 -8.24 14.55
N GLN A 12 -27.99 -8.01 13.49
CA GLN A 12 -28.26 -9.03 12.48
C GLN A 12 -26.96 -9.52 11.82
N TRP A 13 -26.09 -8.59 11.43
CA TRP A 13 -24.81 -8.93 10.79
C TRP A 13 -23.81 -9.55 11.76
N TYR A 14 -23.77 -9.05 12.99
CA TYR A 14 -22.95 -9.60 14.06
C TYR A 14 -23.30 -11.07 14.31
N GLN A 15 -24.58 -11.40 14.49
CA GLN A 15 -25.02 -12.77 14.74
C GLN A 15 -24.71 -13.68 13.55
N GLN A 16 -24.92 -13.21 12.32
CA GLN A 16 -24.58 -13.97 11.12
C GLN A 16 -23.07 -14.25 11.00
N ALA A 17 -22.24 -13.23 11.20
CA ALA A 17 -20.79 -13.35 11.12
C ALA A 17 -20.24 -14.27 12.23
N ARG A 18 -20.78 -14.16 13.45
CA ARG A 18 -20.43 -15.01 14.58
C ARG A 18 -20.79 -16.47 14.34
N ALA A 19 -22.01 -16.74 13.84
CA ALA A 19 -22.49 -18.10 13.59
C ALA A 19 -21.68 -18.82 12.48
N THR A 20 -21.24 -18.08 11.47
CA THR A 20 -20.54 -18.65 10.30
C THR A 20 -19.02 -18.50 10.35
N ALA A 21 -18.50 -17.80 11.37
CA ALA A 21 -17.13 -17.32 11.44
C ALA A 21 -16.66 -16.64 10.14
N THR A 22 -17.57 -15.95 9.45
CA THR A 22 -17.32 -15.44 8.09
C THR A 22 -17.96 -14.07 7.89
N VAL A 23 -17.18 -13.11 7.38
CA VAL A 23 -17.66 -11.79 6.96
C VAL A 23 -17.69 -11.73 5.44
N ASP A 24 -18.89 -11.64 4.86
CA ASP A 24 -19.09 -11.57 3.41
C ASP A 24 -19.17 -10.11 2.93
N PHE A 25 -18.01 -9.53 2.60
CA PHE A 25 -17.91 -8.18 2.04
C PHE A 25 -18.57 -8.05 0.67
N THR A 26 -19.00 -9.12 0.00
CA THR A 26 -19.80 -8.98 -1.23
C THR A 26 -21.26 -8.62 -0.94
N LYS A 27 -21.72 -8.84 0.29
CA LYS A 27 -23.09 -8.55 0.76
C LYS A 27 -23.15 -7.38 1.73
N LEU A 28 -22.08 -7.11 2.47
CA LEU A 28 -22.00 -6.01 3.42
C LEU A 28 -22.36 -4.68 2.74
N ARG A 29 -23.21 -3.88 3.38
CA ARG A 29 -23.59 -2.52 3.00
C ARG A 29 -23.11 -1.52 4.07
N PRO A 30 -23.01 -0.23 3.77
CA PRO A 30 -22.59 0.74 4.78
C PRO A 30 -23.56 0.89 5.96
N ALA A 31 -24.86 0.64 5.74
CA ALA A 31 -25.87 0.65 6.79
C ALA A 31 -25.73 -0.51 7.79
N ASP A 32 -24.95 -1.53 7.44
CA ASP A 32 -24.68 -2.69 8.29
C ASP A 32 -23.57 -2.43 9.31
N VAL A 33 -22.95 -1.24 9.26
CA VAL A 33 -21.92 -0.77 10.18
C VAL A 33 -22.47 0.42 10.96
N THR A 34 -22.64 0.26 12.26
CA THR A 34 -23.25 1.23 13.17
C THR A 34 -22.27 2.28 13.66
N ARG A 35 -21.00 1.90 13.86
CA ARG A 35 -19.95 2.82 14.33
C ARG A 35 -19.48 3.73 13.20
N VAL A 36 -19.55 5.03 13.43
CA VAL A 36 -19.12 6.07 12.47
C VAL A 36 -17.97 6.87 13.05
N VAL A 37 -16.85 6.91 12.35
CA VAL A 37 -15.66 7.70 12.73
C VAL A 37 -15.47 8.80 11.69
N ASN A 38 -15.94 10.00 12.04
CA ASN A 38 -15.89 11.18 11.18
C ASN A 38 -14.75 12.15 11.54
N GLU A 39 -14.19 12.02 12.74
CA GLU A 39 -13.19 12.96 13.26
C GLU A 39 -11.81 12.67 12.70
N ARG A 40 -11.05 13.75 12.49
CA ARG A 40 -9.62 13.71 12.21
C ARG A 40 -8.88 14.13 13.48
N PRO A 41 -7.70 13.55 13.76
CA PRO A 41 -7.01 12.51 12.99
C PRO A 41 -7.65 11.12 13.17
N TRP A 42 -7.59 10.30 12.12
CA TRP A 42 -7.89 8.86 12.27
C TRP A 42 -6.70 8.23 12.97
N ASP A 43 -6.83 7.99 14.28
CA ASP A 43 -5.85 7.24 15.06
C ASP A 43 -6.08 5.75 14.81
N LEU A 44 -5.66 5.31 13.63
CA LEU A 44 -5.78 3.93 13.18
C LEU A 44 -4.50 3.18 13.51
N ASP A 45 -4.63 2.12 14.28
CA ASP A 45 -3.59 1.09 14.33
C ASP A 45 -3.59 0.32 12.99
N TRP A 46 -2.75 0.77 12.07
CA TRP A 46 -2.62 0.21 10.73
C TRP A 46 -2.14 -1.24 10.74
N SER A 47 -1.39 -1.63 11.77
CA SER A 47 -0.96 -3.02 11.95
C SER A 47 -2.13 -3.95 12.31
N ALA A 48 -3.23 -3.41 12.81
CA ALA A 48 -4.45 -4.17 13.11
C ALA A 48 -5.47 -4.13 11.97
N VAL A 49 -5.26 -3.37 10.89
CA VAL A 49 -6.20 -3.29 9.77
C VAL A 49 -6.25 -4.62 9.03
N LEU A 50 -7.45 -5.19 8.89
CA LEU A 50 -7.69 -6.44 8.17
C LEU A 50 -8.18 -6.18 6.74
N PHE A 51 -9.12 -5.24 6.60
CA PHE A 51 -9.75 -4.95 5.32
C PHE A 51 -10.26 -3.49 5.26
N ILE A 52 -10.13 -2.86 4.10
CA ILE A 52 -10.67 -1.53 3.80
C ILE A 52 -11.61 -1.68 2.60
N LYS A 53 -12.92 -1.65 2.85
CA LYS A 53 -13.94 -1.72 1.81
C LYS A 53 -14.37 -0.33 1.39
N ASN A 54 -14.22 -0.04 0.10
CA ASN A 54 -14.73 1.19 -0.47
C ASN A 54 -16.10 0.97 -1.11
N PHE A 55 -17.09 1.77 -0.72
CA PHE A 55 -18.44 1.74 -1.30
C PHE A 55 -18.73 2.85 -2.30
N ARG A 56 -17.75 3.73 -2.59
CA ARG A 56 -18.00 4.92 -3.41
C ARG A 56 -18.46 4.56 -4.83
N THR A 57 -19.68 4.99 -5.15
CA THR A 57 -20.20 5.09 -6.52
C THR A 57 -19.92 6.51 -7.07
N PRO A 58 -19.95 6.72 -8.39
CA PRO A 58 -19.60 8.01 -9.01
C PRO A 58 -20.35 9.25 -8.45
N HIS A 59 -21.54 9.06 -7.86
CA HIS A 59 -22.42 10.15 -7.41
C HIS A 59 -22.72 10.16 -5.90
N GLN A 60 -21.98 9.38 -5.09
CA GLN A 60 -22.18 9.34 -3.64
C GLN A 60 -20.98 9.89 -2.86
N LEU A 61 -21.25 10.47 -1.70
CA LEU A 61 -20.24 10.79 -0.69
C LEU A 61 -19.45 9.51 -0.37
N ALA A 62 -18.13 9.67 -0.16
CA ALA A 62 -17.28 8.52 0.12
C ALA A 62 -17.75 7.84 1.42
N ASP A 63 -17.95 6.52 1.34
CA ASP A 63 -18.35 5.68 2.45
C ASP A 63 -17.39 4.48 2.46
N THR A 64 -16.41 4.54 3.36
CA THR A 64 -15.40 3.50 3.49
C THR A 64 -15.63 2.79 4.80
N VAL A 65 -15.75 1.47 4.74
CA VAL A 65 -15.73 0.62 5.93
C VAL A 65 -14.32 0.11 6.13
N VAL A 66 -13.81 0.30 7.34
CA VAL A 66 -12.55 -0.27 7.77
C VAL A 66 -12.86 -1.35 8.80
N TRP A 67 -12.18 -2.48 8.66
CA TRP A 67 -12.23 -3.58 9.61
C TRP A 67 -10.85 -3.76 10.21
N THR A 68 -10.79 -3.73 11.54
CA THR A 68 -9.57 -3.91 12.33
C THR A 68 -9.73 -5.07 13.31
N LYS A 69 -8.61 -5.68 13.69
CA LYS A 69 -8.54 -6.73 14.71
C LYS A 69 -8.95 -6.20 16.10
N ASN A 70 -8.49 -5.00 16.46
CA ASN A 70 -8.61 -4.49 17.83
C ASN A 70 -9.94 -3.78 18.09
N GLU A 71 -10.53 -3.13 17.09
CA GLU A 71 -11.74 -2.30 17.28
C GLU A 71 -12.95 -2.72 16.43
N GLY A 72 -12.82 -3.82 15.69
CA GLY A 72 -13.87 -4.28 14.79
C GLY A 72 -14.09 -3.35 13.59
N PHE A 73 -15.36 -3.09 13.29
CA PHE A 73 -15.81 -2.36 12.11
C PHE A 73 -16.14 -0.91 12.45
N PHE A 74 -15.74 0.00 11.56
CA PHE A 74 -16.29 1.35 11.54
C PHE A 74 -16.38 1.87 10.12
N ARG A 75 -17.27 2.85 9.92
CA ARG A 75 -17.39 3.56 8.65
C ARG A 75 -16.88 4.99 8.77
N THR A 76 -16.35 5.52 7.69
CA THR A 76 -15.84 6.90 7.63
C THR A 76 -16.16 7.57 6.30
N SER A 77 -16.25 8.90 6.34
CA SER A 77 -16.45 9.74 5.16
C SER A 77 -15.18 9.92 4.31
N ALA A 78 -14.03 9.42 4.76
CA ALA A 78 -12.81 9.36 3.96
C ALA A 78 -12.91 8.28 2.88
N SER A 79 -12.31 8.53 1.71
CA SER A 79 -12.07 7.46 0.74
C SER A 79 -10.88 6.61 1.17
N ALA A 80 -10.84 5.35 0.72
CA ALA A 80 -9.68 4.47 0.90
C ALA A 80 -8.36 5.16 0.49
N ASN A 81 -8.33 5.89 -0.64
CA ASN A 81 -7.12 6.62 -1.04
C ASN A 81 -6.73 7.73 -0.05
N LYS A 82 -7.70 8.47 0.53
CA LYS A 82 -7.40 9.49 1.55
C LYS A 82 -6.84 8.85 2.83
N LEU A 83 -7.38 7.70 3.22
CA LEU A 83 -6.87 6.92 4.36
C LEU A 83 -5.42 6.49 4.09
N LEU A 84 -5.13 5.94 2.91
CA LEU A 84 -3.78 5.51 2.54
C LEU A 84 -2.80 6.69 2.36
N THR A 85 -3.22 7.83 1.81
CA THR A 85 -2.36 9.03 1.77
C THR A 85 -1.99 9.50 3.18
N LYS A 86 -2.92 9.38 4.14
CA LYS A 86 -2.61 9.67 5.55
C LYS A 86 -1.60 8.66 6.11
N LEU A 87 -1.76 7.38 5.81
CA LEU A 87 -0.79 6.34 6.15
C LEU A 87 0.61 6.68 5.60
N CYS A 88 0.75 7.00 4.31
CA CYS A 88 2.01 7.46 3.71
C CYS A 88 2.67 8.61 4.49
N THR A 89 1.85 9.56 4.96
CA THR A 89 2.36 10.70 5.73
C THR A 89 2.86 10.28 7.12
N LEU A 90 2.28 9.24 7.71
CA LEU A 90 2.67 8.71 9.01
C LEU A 90 3.90 7.78 8.93
N SER A 91 4.00 6.99 7.86
CA SER A 91 5.07 6.00 7.67
C SER A 91 6.33 6.54 6.99
N ALA A 92 6.34 7.82 6.58
CA ALA A 92 7.38 8.38 5.72
C ALA A 92 7.60 7.62 4.39
N VAL A 93 6.63 6.79 3.98
CA VAL A 93 6.63 6.08 2.69
C VAL A 93 5.91 6.92 1.65
N ASN A 94 6.54 7.12 0.49
CA ASN A 94 5.96 7.84 -0.64
C ASN A 94 5.47 6.87 -1.72
N TRP A 95 4.30 7.13 -2.29
CA TRP A 95 3.77 6.39 -3.44
C TRP A 95 4.71 6.41 -4.65
N SER A 96 5.40 7.52 -4.90
CA SER A 96 6.35 7.61 -6.03
C SER A 96 7.52 6.63 -5.86
N ASP A 97 8.02 6.47 -4.63
CA ASP A 97 9.08 5.52 -4.34
C ASP A 97 8.56 4.08 -4.52
N LEU A 98 7.39 3.76 -3.97
CA LEU A 98 6.76 2.45 -4.15
C LEU A 98 6.54 2.09 -5.64
N ASP A 99 6.12 3.06 -6.45
CA ASP A 99 5.92 2.85 -7.89
C ASP A 99 7.25 2.57 -8.62
N LEU A 100 8.32 3.29 -8.28
CA LEU A 100 9.66 3.06 -8.82
C LEU A 100 10.23 1.70 -8.40
N GLU A 101 10.01 1.30 -7.15
CA GLU A 101 10.43 -0.01 -6.63
C GLU A 101 9.67 -1.15 -7.31
N LEU A 102 8.36 -0.97 -7.52
CA LEU A 102 7.51 -1.90 -8.28
C LEU A 102 8.01 -2.06 -9.72
N GLU A 103 8.32 -0.95 -10.40
CA GLU A 103 8.90 -0.95 -11.75
C GLU A 103 10.26 -1.66 -11.77
N ARG A 104 11.12 -1.36 -10.80
CA ARG A 104 12.45 -1.97 -10.69
C ARG A 104 12.38 -3.48 -10.53
N CYS A 105 11.43 -3.94 -9.72
CA CYS A 105 11.15 -5.35 -9.49
C CYS A 105 10.33 -6.01 -10.61
N ARG A 106 9.87 -5.22 -11.61
CA ARG A 106 9.05 -5.67 -12.75
C ARG A 106 7.73 -6.31 -12.32
N LEU A 107 7.15 -5.82 -11.23
CA LEU A 107 5.91 -6.36 -10.67
C LEU A 107 4.70 -5.74 -11.36
N SER A 108 3.57 -6.44 -11.36
CA SER A 108 2.36 -5.92 -11.98
C SER A 108 1.66 -4.87 -11.11
N GLY A 109 1.03 -3.87 -11.73
CA GLY A 109 0.13 -2.96 -11.03
C GLY A 109 -1.19 -3.64 -10.59
N PRO A 110 -1.99 -3.03 -9.69
CA PRO A 110 -1.73 -1.77 -8.98
C PRO A 110 -0.69 -1.94 -7.85
N THR A 111 0.00 -0.85 -7.51
CA THR A 111 1.04 -0.82 -6.48
C THR A 111 0.46 -1.12 -5.09
N PRO A 112 0.95 -2.18 -4.40
CA PRO A 112 0.60 -2.42 -3.02
C PRO A 112 1.24 -1.36 -2.11
N PHE A 113 0.62 -1.06 -0.98
CA PHE A 113 1.29 -0.29 0.06
C PHE A 113 2.06 -1.28 0.95
N VAL A 114 3.37 -1.11 1.04
CA VAL A 114 4.25 -1.96 1.85
C VAL A 114 5.10 -1.05 2.75
N ASP A 115 5.09 -1.34 4.04
CA ASP A 115 5.91 -0.69 5.07
C ASP A 115 6.18 -1.67 6.21
N GLY A 116 7.41 -2.18 6.32
CA GLY A 116 7.72 -3.26 7.24
C GLY A 116 6.82 -4.47 6.98
N ASP A 117 6.12 -4.96 8.01
CA ASP A 117 5.18 -6.08 7.89
C ASP A 117 3.81 -5.69 7.31
N LEU A 118 3.47 -4.40 7.30
CA LEU A 118 2.19 -3.92 6.79
C LEU A 118 2.16 -4.06 5.27
N GLN A 119 1.22 -4.86 4.77
CA GLN A 119 1.06 -5.12 3.34
C GLN A 119 -0.40 -4.89 2.92
N LEU A 120 -0.76 -3.69 2.51
CA LEU A 120 -2.11 -3.43 1.98
C LEU A 120 -2.12 -3.70 0.48
N ILE A 121 -2.90 -4.70 0.09
CA ILE A 121 -2.99 -5.19 -1.27
C ILE A 121 -4.37 -4.86 -1.83
N THR A 122 -4.38 -4.32 -3.05
CA THR A 122 -5.62 -4.05 -3.76
C THR A 122 -6.42 -5.32 -4.02
N THR A 123 -7.74 -5.26 -3.84
CA THR A 123 -8.65 -6.31 -4.33
C THR A 123 -8.97 -6.08 -5.80
N GLU A 124 -9.59 -7.06 -6.46
CA GLU A 124 -10.12 -6.85 -7.80
C GLU A 124 -11.12 -5.68 -7.82
N ARG A 125 -10.96 -4.77 -8.79
CA ARG A 125 -11.78 -3.56 -8.91
C ARG A 125 -13.06 -3.89 -9.70
N PRO A 126 -14.25 -3.67 -9.14
CA PRO A 126 -15.49 -3.80 -9.91
C PRO A 126 -15.49 -2.83 -11.10
N ALA A 127 -15.97 -3.27 -12.27
CA ALA A 127 -16.03 -2.46 -13.49
C ALA A 127 -16.77 -1.11 -13.32
N SER A 128 -17.77 -1.06 -12.43
CA SER A 128 -18.56 0.14 -12.13
C SER A 128 -18.04 0.97 -10.95
N ALA A 129 -16.97 0.53 -10.28
CA ALA A 129 -16.45 1.21 -9.09
C ALA A 129 -15.33 2.19 -9.45
N ASN A 130 -15.39 3.40 -8.87
CA ASN A 130 -14.37 4.42 -9.05
C ASN A 130 -13.18 4.30 -8.07
N ASN A 131 -13.20 3.30 -7.19
CA ASN A 131 -12.11 3.05 -6.26
C ASN A 131 -11.96 1.57 -5.95
N THR A 132 -10.80 1.24 -5.37
CA THR A 132 -10.38 -0.10 -5.03
C THR A 132 -10.50 -0.34 -3.52
N SER A 133 -10.86 -1.56 -3.12
CA SER A 133 -10.80 -2.01 -1.73
C SER A 133 -9.42 -2.64 -1.47
N TRP A 134 -9.05 -2.76 -0.20
CA TRP A 134 -7.73 -3.23 0.20
C TRP A 134 -7.86 -4.32 1.25
N VAL A 135 -7.01 -5.33 1.17
CA VAL A 135 -6.86 -6.38 2.17
C VAL A 135 -5.45 -6.35 2.72
N ASN A 136 -5.29 -6.54 4.02
CA ASN A 136 -3.97 -6.63 4.60
C ASN A 136 -3.42 -8.05 4.47
N GLY A 137 -2.36 -8.20 3.67
CA GLY A 137 -1.71 -9.46 3.35
C GLY A 137 -1.03 -10.13 4.53
N GLN A 138 -0.60 -9.36 5.55
CA GLN A 138 0.10 -9.91 6.71
C GLN A 138 -0.79 -10.87 7.53
N HIS A 139 -2.10 -10.64 7.50
CA HIS A 139 -3.07 -11.44 8.25
C HIS A 139 -3.61 -12.64 7.47
N ILE A 140 -3.24 -12.80 6.20
CA ILE A 140 -3.76 -13.86 5.34
C ILE A 140 -3.05 -15.19 5.63
N LYS A 141 -3.80 -16.20 6.08
CA LYS A 141 -3.30 -17.57 6.29
C LYS A 141 -3.56 -18.49 5.11
N HIS A 142 -4.80 -18.51 4.63
CA HIS A 142 -5.22 -19.39 3.54
C HIS A 142 -6.15 -18.68 2.58
N ILE A 143 -6.03 -19.03 1.30
CA ILE A 143 -6.80 -18.46 0.20
C ILE A 143 -7.43 -19.60 -0.56
N VAL A 144 -8.76 -19.58 -0.67
CA VAL A 144 -9.53 -20.57 -1.43
C VAL A 144 -10.59 -19.88 -2.28
N ALA A 145 -11.15 -20.60 -3.25
CA ALA A 145 -12.25 -20.08 -4.04
C ALA A 145 -13.45 -19.73 -3.15
N GLY A 146 -14.06 -18.57 -3.41
CA GLY A 146 -15.27 -18.15 -2.73
C GLY A 146 -16.52 -18.88 -3.25
N PRO A 147 -17.67 -18.68 -2.60
CA PRO A 147 -18.93 -19.36 -2.96
C PRO A 147 -19.51 -18.92 -4.31
N ARG A 148 -19.00 -17.83 -4.90
CA ARG A 148 -19.44 -17.29 -6.19
C ARG A 148 -18.24 -17.13 -7.13
N ARG A 149 -18.48 -17.25 -8.44
CA ARG A 149 -17.45 -16.95 -9.45
C ARG A 149 -16.94 -15.52 -9.27
N GLY A 150 -15.63 -15.32 -9.36
CA GLY A 150 -14.99 -14.00 -9.13
C GLY A 150 -15.02 -13.56 -7.67
N THR A 151 -15.13 -14.51 -6.74
CA THR A 151 -14.95 -14.25 -5.31
C THR A 151 -13.90 -15.17 -4.72
N VAL A 152 -13.25 -14.69 -3.68
CA VAL A 152 -12.27 -15.42 -2.88
C VAL A 152 -12.78 -15.54 -1.46
N ARG A 153 -12.47 -16.65 -0.79
CA ARG A 153 -12.58 -16.78 0.66
C ARG A 153 -11.17 -16.83 1.24
N VAL A 154 -10.90 -15.94 2.17
CA VAL A 154 -9.61 -15.82 2.83
C VAL A 154 -9.79 -16.14 4.31
N LEU A 155 -8.99 -17.05 4.84
CA LEU A 155 -8.86 -17.25 6.28
C LEU A 155 -7.81 -16.28 6.81
N ILE A 156 -8.19 -15.47 7.79
CA ILE A 156 -7.28 -14.58 8.51
C ILE A 156 -6.95 -15.16 9.89
N ASP A 157 -6.10 -14.47 10.64
CA ASP A 157 -5.81 -14.77 12.05
C ASP A 157 -7.11 -15.06 12.84
N ASP A 158 -6.98 -15.91 13.86
CA ASP A 158 -8.05 -16.24 14.82
C ASP A 158 -9.27 -16.98 14.25
N GLY A 159 -9.10 -17.63 13.10
CA GLY A 159 -10.08 -18.56 12.51
C GLY A 159 -11.25 -17.89 11.79
N VAL A 160 -11.20 -16.57 11.62
CA VAL A 160 -12.24 -15.81 10.91
C VAL A 160 -11.97 -15.83 9.42
N SER A 161 -13.01 -16.01 8.62
CA SER A 161 -12.94 -15.90 7.16
C SER A 161 -13.50 -14.57 6.67
N LEU A 162 -12.96 -14.06 5.57
CA LEU A 162 -13.58 -13.00 4.79
C LEU A 162 -13.82 -13.43 3.35
N ILE A 163 -14.92 -12.95 2.77
CA ILE A 163 -15.27 -13.20 1.37
C ILE A 163 -15.37 -11.86 0.66
N PHE A 164 -14.63 -11.68 -0.43
CA PHE A 164 -14.67 -10.47 -1.25
C PHE A 164 -14.46 -10.80 -2.74
N ARG A 165 -14.64 -9.79 -3.59
CA ARG A 165 -14.44 -9.92 -5.04
C ARG A 165 -12.97 -9.99 -5.37
N ASP A 166 -12.55 -11.15 -5.85
CA ASP A 166 -11.21 -11.45 -6.30
C ASP A 166 -11.16 -12.86 -6.87
N THR A 167 -10.01 -13.27 -7.40
CA THR A 167 -9.73 -14.67 -7.72
C THR A 167 -8.53 -15.16 -6.92
N PRO A 168 -8.51 -16.44 -6.47
CA PRO A 168 -7.35 -16.98 -5.75
C PRO A 168 -6.02 -16.78 -6.50
N PRO A 169 -5.89 -17.03 -7.82
CA PRO A 169 -4.63 -16.83 -8.54
C PRO A 169 -4.17 -15.36 -8.54
N ARG A 170 -5.09 -14.40 -8.75
CA ARG A 170 -4.75 -12.98 -8.74
C ARG A 170 -4.29 -12.55 -7.35
N LEU A 171 -5.04 -12.90 -6.30
CA LEU A 171 -4.70 -12.51 -4.93
C LEU A 171 -3.38 -13.13 -4.47
N GLN A 172 -3.14 -14.41 -4.77
CA GLN A 172 -1.87 -15.09 -4.47
C GLN A 172 -0.70 -14.42 -5.18
N LYS A 173 -0.84 -14.09 -6.47
CA LYS A 173 0.17 -13.34 -7.20
C LYS A 173 0.45 -12.00 -6.53
N LYS A 174 -0.59 -11.24 -6.15
CA LYS A 174 -0.43 -9.93 -5.51
C LYS A 174 0.23 -9.99 -4.13
N LEU A 175 -0.03 -11.05 -3.35
CA LEU A 175 0.67 -11.31 -2.09
C LEU A 175 2.14 -11.62 -2.31
N HIS A 176 2.45 -12.41 -3.34
CA HIS A 176 3.82 -12.71 -3.70
C HIS A 176 4.57 -11.45 -4.13
N GLU A 177 3.98 -10.63 -5.00
CA GLU A 177 4.55 -9.34 -5.43
C GLU A 177 4.76 -8.38 -4.25
N ALA A 178 3.82 -8.31 -3.30
CA ALA A 178 3.99 -7.49 -2.09
C ALA A 178 5.16 -7.95 -1.20
N ARG A 179 5.38 -9.27 -1.09
CA ARG A 179 6.54 -9.83 -0.37
C ARG A 179 7.84 -9.57 -1.10
N GLU A 180 7.87 -9.70 -2.42
CA GLU A 180 9.07 -9.36 -3.21
C GLU A 180 9.44 -7.87 -3.05
N LEU A 181 8.44 -6.99 -3.00
CA LEU A 181 8.64 -5.57 -2.73
C LEU A 181 9.18 -5.33 -1.31
N GLN A 182 8.62 -6.00 -0.30
CA GLN A 182 9.11 -5.96 1.08
C GLN A 182 10.58 -6.41 1.18
N ASP A 183 10.92 -7.54 0.56
CA ASP A 183 12.28 -8.08 0.53
C ASP A 183 13.25 -7.12 -0.17
N PHE A 184 12.80 -6.43 -1.21
CA PHE A 184 13.59 -5.40 -1.88
C PHE A 184 13.84 -4.19 -0.99
N GLN A 185 12.80 -3.66 -0.34
CA GLN A 185 12.90 -2.55 0.60
C GLN A 185 13.83 -2.86 1.77
N GLN A 186 13.75 -4.07 2.33
CA GLN A 186 14.63 -4.50 3.42
C GLN A 186 16.10 -4.53 2.99
N ARG A 187 16.38 -5.04 1.78
CA ARG A 187 17.74 -5.04 1.21
C ARG A 187 18.24 -3.61 0.96
N LEU A 188 17.37 -2.72 0.46
CA LEU A 188 17.70 -1.31 0.25
C LEU A 188 18.03 -0.61 1.57
N TRP A 189 17.23 -0.84 2.61
CA TRP A 189 17.48 -0.26 3.94
C TRP A 189 18.82 -0.74 4.53
N GLN A 190 19.12 -2.04 4.45
CA GLN A 190 20.41 -2.59 4.89
C GLN A 190 21.59 -1.97 4.14
N PHE A 191 21.45 -1.75 2.83
CA PHE A 191 22.47 -1.08 2.03
C PHE A 191 22.68 0.37 2.48
N MET A 192 21.61 1.13 2.69
CA MET A 192 21.68 2.52 3.14
C MET A 192 22.32 2.65 4.52
N GLN A 193 22.01 1.74 5.44
CA GLN A 193 22.66 1.69 6.74
C GLN A 193 24.16 1.37 6.64
N ALA A 194 24.55 0.39 5.82
CA ALA A 194 25.96 0.06 5.62
C ALA A 194 26.75 1.23 5.01
N LYS A 195 26.13 1.99 4.09
CA LYS A 195 26.70 3.22 3.52
C LYS A 195 26.89 4.31 4.57
N HIS A 196 25.92 4.48 5.48
CA HIS A 196 25.99 5.46 6.56
C HIS A 196 27.05 5.11 7.61
N ASP A 197 27.13 3.84 8.03
CA ASP A 197 28.08 3.37 9.05
C ASP A 197 29.55 3.35 8.59
N ALA A 198 29.84 3.74 7.34
CA ALA A 198 31.15 3.64 6.69
C ALA A 198 31.78 2.23 6.80
N LYS A 199 30.98 1.20 7.06
CA LYS A 199 31.42 -0.21 7.00
C LYS A 199 31.78 -0.51 5.55
N ASP A 200 32.84 -1.29 5.36
CA ASP A 200 33.37 -1.68 4.04
C ASP A 200 32.24 -2.18 3.11
N LEU A 201 31.67 -1.28 2.29
CA LEU A 201 30.73 -1.62 1.21
C LEU A 201 31.34 -2.62 0.22
N ARG A 202 32.67 -2.78 0.25
CA ARG A 202 33.47 -3.76 -0.50
C ARG A 202 33.37 -5.19 0.05
N LYS A 203 33.07 -5.37 1.35
CA LYS A 203 32.88 -6.69 1.99
C LYS A 203 31.43 -7.15 1.97
N SER A 204 30.50 -6.21 1.86
CA SER A 204 29.07 -6.50 1.81
C SER A 204 28.66 -6.92 0.40
N SER A 205 28.19 -8.15 0.23
CA SER A 205 27.69 -8.68 -1.05
C SER A 205 26.27 -8.18 -1.35
N PHE A 206 26.07 -6.86 -1.41
CA PHE A 206 24.80 -6.31 -1.88
C PHE A 206 24.67 -6.55 -3.39
N GLY A 207 23.48 -6.94 -3.83
CA GLY A 207 23.19 -7.12 -5.25
C GLY A 207 23.42 -5.83 -6.04
N ARG A 208 23.71 -5.97 -7.34
CA ARG A 208 23.85 -4.81 -8.25
C ARG A 208 22.54 -4.02 -8.35
N ASP A 209 21.42 -4.73 -8.24
CA ASP A 209 20.05 -4.20 -8.25
C ASP A 209 19.81 -3.10 -7.21
N VAL A 210 20.22 -3.33 -5.96
CA VAL A 210 20.02 -2.38 -4.85
C VAL A 210 20.91 -1.14 -5.00
N ARG A 211 22.15 -1.34 -5.47
CA ARG A 211 23.11 -0.25 -5.66
C ARG A 211 22.66 0.73 -6.73
N GLU A 212 22.27 0.21 -7.90
CA GLU A 212 21.79 1.03 -9.02
C GLU A 212 20.45 1.71 -8.71
N PHE A 213 19.63 1.11 -7.84
CA PHE A 213 18.31 1.66 -7.53
C PHE A 213 18.39 2.98 -6.77
N ALA A 214 19.34 3.15 -5.84
CA ALA A 214 19.48 4.41 -5.10
C ALA A 214 19.74 5.59 -6.04
N ASP A 215 20.69 5.43 -6.97
CA ASP A 215 21.02 6.47 -7.96
C ASP A 215 19.86 6.71 -8.94
N TYR A 216 19.19 5.62 -9.37
CA TYR A 216 18.01 5.70 -10.22
C TYR A 216 16.83 6.43 -9.56
N ARG A 217 16.58 6.17 -8.27
CA ARG A 217 15.53 6.84 -7.49
C ARG A 217 15.77 8.35 -7.44
N ASP A 218 16.98 8.78 -7.10
CA ASP A 218 17.32 10.20 -7.00
C ASP A 218 17.19 10.89 -8.36
N LEU A 219 17.65 10.25 -9.44
CA LEU A 219 17.47 10.71 -10.82
C LEU A 219 15.98 10.91 -11.16
N MET A 220 15.15 9.91 -10.86
CA MET A 220 13.72 9.96 -11.17
C MET A 220 12.98 11.00 -10.32
N LEU A 221 13.35 11.19 -9.06
CA LEU A 221 12.80 12.23 -8.21
C LEU A 221 13.11 13.63 -8.76
N CYS A 222 14.38 13.89 -9.10
CA CYS A 222 14.79 15.16 -9.71
C CYS A 222 14.10 15.39 -11.05
N TRP A 223 13.99 14.36 -11.88
CA TRP A 223 13.25 14.41 -13.14
C TRP A 223 11.78 14.81 -12.95
N GLN A 224 11.09 14.20 -11.99
CA GLN A 224 9.70 14.55 -11.68
C GLN A 224 9.57 15.99 -11.17
N LEU A 225 10.52 16.46 -10.35
CA LEU A 225 10.54 17.85 -9.84
C LEU A 225 10.74 18.87 -10.96
N VAL A 226 11.73 18.65 -11.84
CA VAL A 226 12.02 19.50 -13.01
C VAL A 226 10.80 19.61 -13.91
N ARG A 227 10.17 18.46 -14.24
CA ARG A 227 8.95 18.45 -15.05
C ARG A 227 7.79 19.19 -14.38
N LYS A 228 7.62 19.01 -13.07
CA LYS A 228 6.57 19.69 -12.31
C LYS A 228 6.79 21.21 -12.23
N ALA A 229 8.04 21.64 -12.20
CA ALA A 229 8.45 23.04 -12.23
C ALA A 229 8.44 23.65 -13.65
N ASN A 230 8.12 22.85 -14.68
CA ASN A 230 8.15 23.25 -16.09
C ASN A 230 9.53 23.78 -16.54
N ILE A 231 10.61 23.20 -15.99
CA ILE A 231 11.98 23.51 -16.37
C ILE A 231 12.35 22.61 -17.57
N PRO A 232 12.83 23.18 -18.70
CA PRO A 232 13.14 22.43 -19.93
C PRO A 232 14.52 21.76 -19.82
N MET A 233 14.65 20.79 -18.94
CA MET A 233 15.90 20.04 -18.73
C MET A 233 15.66 18.57 -19.05
N GLY A 234 16.64 17.91 -19.66
CA GLY A 234 16.64 16.49 -20.02
C GLY A 234 17.19 15.57 -18.93
N LEU A 235 16.90 14.26 -19.02
CA LEU A 235 17.40 13.26 -18.06
C LEU A 235 18.94 13.25 -17.93
N ALA A 236 19.66 13.36 -19.04
CA ALA A 236 21.12 13.36 -19.06
C ALA A 236 21.73 14.56 -18.30
N GLU A 237 21.06 15.71 -18.33
CA GLU A 237 21.49 16.92 -17.62
C GLU A 237 21.29 16.77 -16.12
N ILE A 238 20.17 16.18 -15.70
CA ILE A 238 19.90 15.86 -14.29
C ILE A 238 20.92 14.85 -13.76
N GLU A 239 21.26 13.83 -14.56
CA GLU A 239 22.28 12.85 -14.19
C GLU A 239 23.64 13.50 -13.97
N ALA A 240 24.03 14.46 -14.83
CA ALA A 240 25.25 15.23 -14.66
C ALA A 240 25.24 16.06 -13.36
N ILE A 241 24.13 16.77 -13.06
CA ILE A 241 23.99 17.53 -11.80
C ILE A 241 24.15 16.62 -10.58
N LEU A 242 23.49 15.46 -10.58
CA LEU A 242 23.58 14.52 -9.46
C LEU A 242 25.01 13.99 -9.26
N ARG A 243 25.73 13.77 -10.37
CA ARG A 243 27.14 13.37 -10.33
C ARG A 243 28.04 14.45 -9.74
N ASP A 244 27.85 15.70 -10.15
CA ASP A 244 28.61 16.85 -9.64
C ASP A 244 28.35 17.06 -8.13
N LEU A 245 27.09 16.98 -7.71
CA LEU A 245 26.69 17.05 -6.29
C LEU A 245 27.34 15.93 -5.46
N ALA A 246 27.39 14.70 -5.98
CA ALA A 246 28.03 13.57 -5.31
C ALA A 246 29.54 13.77 -5.13
N GLN A 247 30.19 14.49 -6.06
CA GLN A 247 31.61 14.85 -5.99
C GLN A 247 31.88 16.09 -5.11
N ARG A 248 30.83 16.67 -4.51
CA ARG A 248 30.88 17.95 -3.77
C ARG A 248 31.39 19.09 -4.63
N ASP A 249 31.12 19.03 -5.93
CA ASP A 249 31.39 20.16 -6.79
C ASP A 249 30.48 21.33 -6.39
N ALA A 250 31.09 22.48 -6.11
CA ALA A 250 30.40 23.68 -5.64
C ALA A 250 30.15 24.70 -6.78
N HIS A 251 30.53 24.38 -8.02
CA HIS A 251 30.28 25.27 -9.15
C HIS A 251 28.77 25.47 -9.35
N PRO A 252 28.28 26.72 -9.32
CA PRO A 252 26.87 26.99 -9.52
C PRO A 252 26.48 26.68 -10.95
N TRP A 253 25.38 25.94 -11.12
CA TRP A 253 24.75 25.77 -12.42
C TRP A 253 23.79 26.93 -12.67
N HIS A 254 24.00 27.70 -13.74
CA HIS A 254 23.01 28.68 -14.17
C HIS A 254 22.10 28.05 -15.23
N LEU A 255 20.79 28.07 -14.97
CA LEU A 255 19.77 27.54 -15.88
C LEU A 255 19.70 28.28 -17.24
N THR A 256 20.47 29.35 -17.38
CA THR A 256 20.57 30.21 -18.57
C THR A 256 21.93 30.10 -19.26
N ASP A 257 22.84 29.25 -18.79
CA ASP A 257 24.10 29.03 -19.48
C ASP A 257 23.81 28.35 -20.82
N ASP A 258 24.23 28.99 -21.92
CA ASP A 258 24.07 28.44 -23.27
C ASP A 258 24.71 27.06 -23.38
N ARG A 259 23.97 26.10 -23.94
CA ARG A 259 24.39 24.71 -24.20
C ARG A 259 24.23 24.35 -25.66
#